data_AF-A0A975TYH2-F1
#
_entry.id   AF-A0A975TYH2-F1
#
_cell.length_a   1.000
_cell.length_b   1.000
_cell.length_c   1.000
_cell.angle_alpha   90.00
_cell.angle_beta   90.00
_cell.angle_gamma   90.00
#
_symmetry.space_group_name_H-M   'P 1'
#
loop_
_entity.id
_entity.type
_entity.pdbx_description
1 polymer ?
#
loop_
_entity_poly.entity_id
_entity_poly.type
_entity_poly.pdbx_seq_one_letter_code
_entity_poly.pdbx_strand_id
1 'polypeptide(L)'
;MYPEGSRATAASGPDGSGVHFERIGDSHIGFAHQRLALLDLSDRGLQPMHSESGKLTILFNGEIYNYRELIAQFGLNNLQSDTDTEVALKVIERVGIDEACRAFNGM
;
A
#
# COMPACT_ATOMS: atom_id res chain seq x y z
N MET A 1 9.31 14.87 -12.33
CA MET A 1 9.83 14.10 -13.49
C MET A 1 9.65 12.64 -13.14
N TYR A 2 8.69 11.94 -13.74
CA TYR A 2 8.45 10.52 -13.46
C TYR A 2 9.67 9.71 -13.92
N PRO A 3 10.17 8.73 -13.12
CA PRO A 3 11.13 7.78 -13.63
C PRO A 3 10.49 7.06 -14.82
N GLU A 4 11.20 6.96 -15.94
CA GLU A 4 10.67 6.50 -17.23
C GLU A 4 9.92 5.15 -17.11
N GLY A 5 10.34 4.28 -16.18
CA GLY A 5 9.71 2.99 -15.91
C GLY A 5 8.25 3.04 -15.44
N SER A 6 7.81 4.11 -14.76
CA SER A 6 6.42 4.22 -14.25
C SER A 6 5.39 4.57 -15.34
N ARG A 7 5.84 5.05 -16.51
CA ARG A 7 4.95 5.48 -17.59
C ARG A 7 4.23 4.31 -18.27
N ALA A 8 4.80 3.11 -18.20
CA ALA A 8 4.23 1.92 -18.84
C ALA A 8 2.89 1.49 -18.22
N THR A 9 2.67 1.77 -16.93
CA THR A 9 1.46 1.38 -16.19
C THR A 9 0.46 2.53 -16.00
N ALA A 10 0.74 3.72 -16.53
CA ALA A 10 -0.07 4.92 -16.33
C ALA A 10 -1.53 4.74 -16.79
N ALA A 11 -1.75 3.95 -17.85
CA ALA A 11 -3.11 3.66 -18.34
C ALA A 11 -3.95 2.83 -17.36
N SER A 12 -3.31 2.07 -16.47
CA SER A 12 -3.97 1.19 -15.49
C SER A 12 -4.23 1.89 -14.15
N GLY A 13 -3.79 3.13 -13.97
CA GLY A 13 -3.97 3.88 -12.74
C GLY A 13 -3.94 5.40 -12.98
N PRO A 14 -4.96 5.95 -13.66
CA PRO A 14 -4.99 7.35 -14.05
C PRO A 14 -5.29 8.32 -12.89
N ASP A 15 -5.75 7.84 -11.74
CA ASP A 15 -6.30 8.68 -10.67
C ASP A 15 -5.23 9.20 -9.72
N GLY A 16 -4.06 8.56 -9.67
CA GLY A 16 -2.99 8.98 -8.79
C GLY A 16 -1.66 8.34 -9.13
N SER A 17 -0.58 8.97 -8.70
CA SER A 17 0.76 8.43 -8.86
C SER A 17 1.62 8.77 -7.65
N GLY A 18 2.54 7.88 -7.32
CA GLY A 18 3.51 8.11 -6.28
C GLY A 18 4.85 7.49 -6.63
N VAL A 19 5.91 8.14 -6.18
CA VAL A 19 7.29 7.67 -6.31
C VAL A 19 8.00 7.85 -5.00
N HIS A 20 8.84 6.89 -4.63
CA HIS A 20 9.67 6.96 -3.44
C HIS A 20 11.08 6.50 -3.81
N PHE A 21 12.09 7.22 -3.35
CA PHE A 21 13.49 6.85 -3.52
C PHE A 21 14.15 6.76 -2.16
N GLU A 22 14.79 5.63 -1.91
CA GLU A 22 15.49 5.37 -0.66
C GLU A 22 16.93 4.95 -0.95
N ARG A 23 17.85 5.35 -0.07
CA ARG A 23 19.25 4.92 -0.12
C ARG A 23 19.49 3.85 0.94
N ILE A 24 19.95 2.69 0.51
CA ILE A 24 20.32 1.58 1.40
C ILE A 24 21.82 1.32 1.26
N GLY A 25 22.59 1.75 2.26
CA GLY A 25 24.06 1.76 2.19
C GLY A 25 24.54 2.62 1.01
N ASP A 26 25.23 2.00 0.06
CA ASP A 26 25.69 2.64 -1.18
C ASP A 26 24.76 2.42 -2.38
N SER A 27 23.66 1.68 -2.19
CA SER A 27 22.67 1.42 -3.23
C SER A 27 21.49 2.39 -3.16
N HIS A 28 20.81 2.58 -4.28
CA HIS A 28 19.55 3.32 -4.37
C HIS A 28 18.43 2.38 -4.78
N ILE A 29 17.28 2.53 -4.14
CA ILE A 29 16.05 1.82 -4.48
C ILE A 29 14.99 2.87 -4.83
N GLY A 30 14.23 2.60 -5.89
CA GLY A 30 13.12 3.43 -6.32
C GLY A 30 11.84 2.61 -6.42
N PHE A 31 10.76 3.13 -5.85
CA PHE A 31 9.42 2.60 -5.98
C PHE A 31 8.55 3.57 -6.78
N ALA A 32 7.65 3.04 -7.59
CA ALA A 32 6.66 3.84 -8.30
C ALA A 32 5.33 3.09 -8.38
N HIS A 33 4.23 3.81 -8.19
CA HIS A 33 2.87 3.27 -8.27
C HIS A 33 1.99 4.18 -9.13
N GLN A 34 1.07 3.56 -9.89
CA GLN A 34 -0.01 4.24 -10.61
C GLN A 34 -1.31 3.69 -10.04
N ARG A 35 -2.19 4.57 -9.58
CA ARG A 35 -3.36 4.23 -8.79
C ARG A 35 -4.63 4.39 -9.62
N LEU A 36 -5.43 3.33 -9.67
CA LEU A 36 -6.86 3.42 -9.95
C LEU A 36 -7.58 3.45 -8.60
N ALA A 37 -8.26 4.54 -8.29
CA ALA A 37 -8.89 4.73 -6.99
C ALA A 37 -10.26 4.03 -6.97
N LEU A 38 -10.33 2.81 -6.45
CA LEU A 38 -11.57 2.04 -6.31
C LEU A 38 -12.16 2.16 -4.90
N LEU A 39 -11.32 2.04 -3.88
CA LEU A 39 -11.64 2.28 -2.47
C LEU A 39 -10.93 3.57 -2.02
N ASP A 40 -11.64 4.42 -1.27
CA ASP A 40 -11.24 5.79 -0.86
C ASP A 40 -10.76 6.65 -2.03
N LEU A 41 -11.64 7.46 -2.63
CA LEU A 41 -11.30 8.30 -3.78
C LEU A 41 -10.37 9.48 -3.44
N SER A 42 -9.97 9.65 -2.18
CA SER A 42 -9.03 10.70 -1.78
C SER A 42 -7.56 10.30 -1.99
N ASP A 43 -6.67 11.27 -1.87
CA ASP A 43 -5.23 11.09 -1.96
C ASP A 43 -4.62 10.32 -0.78
N ARG A 44 -5.41 10.02 0.27
CA ARG A 44 -4.92 9.28 1.45
C ARG A 44 -4.59 7.83 1.13
N GLY A 45 -5.13 7.30 0.04
CA GLY A 45 -4.81 5.98 -0.50
C GLY A 45 -3.63 5.96 -1.48
N LEU A 46 -2.87 7.05 -1.61
CA LEU A 46 -1.69 7.07 -2.49
C LEU A 46 -0.61 6.12 -1.98
N GLN A 47 0.10 5.52 -2.94
CA GLN A 47 1.21 4.62 -2.68
C GLN A 47 2.46 5.11 -3.44
N PRO A 48 3.69 4.87 -2.95
CA PRO A 48 4.06 4.02 -1.82
C PRO A 48 3.51 4.50 -0.47
N MET A 49 2.93 3.59 0.30
CA MET A 49 2.35 3.89 1.61
C MET A 49 3.30 3.42 2.72
N HIS A 50 3.49 4.25 3.73
CA HIS A 50 4.43 3.97 4.83
C HIS A 50 3.67 3.62 6.12
N SER A 51 4.19 2.64 6.86
CA SER A 51 3.66 2.26 8.17
C SER A 51 3.87 3.38 9.19
N GLU A 52 3.10 3.39 10.27
CA GLU A 52 3.23 4.39 11.34
C GLU A 52 4.62 4.36 12.01
N SER A 53 5.24 3.17 12.13
CA SER A 53 6.61 3.07 12.64
C SER A 53 7.70 3.52 11.65
N GLY A 54 7.33 3.77 10.39
CA GLY A 54 8.26 4.06 9.29
C GLY A 54 9.12 2.87 8.85
N LYS A 55 8.92 1.67 9.40
CA LYS A 55 9.74 0.49 9.09
C LYS A 55 9.32 -0.25 7.83
N LEU A 56 8.05 -0.09 7.42
CA LEU A 56 7.48 -0.78 6.27
C LEU A 56 6.98 0.24 5.25
N THR A 57 7.20 -0.10 3.99
CA THR A 57 6.65 0.60 2.82
C THR A 57 5.94 -0.43 1.96
N ILE A 58 4.67 -0.17 1.60
CA ILE A 58 3.88 -1.06 0.75
C ILE A 58 3.56 -0.41 -0.60
N LEU A 59 3.67 -1.26 -1.63
CA LEU A 59 3.09 -1.07 -2.95
C LEU A 59 2.25 -2.31 -3.24
N PHE A 60 0.98 -2.13 -3.54
CA PHE A 60 0.03 -3.21 -3.70
C PHE A 60 -0.96 -2.87 -4.82
N ASN A 61 -1.04 -3.77 -5.80
CA ASN A 61 -2.02 -3.74 -6.87
C ASN A 61 -2.92 -4.96 -6.71
N GLY A 62 -4.13 -4.74 -6.23
CA GLY A 62 -5.04 -5.79 -5.82
C GLY A 62 -6.13 -5.25 -4.92
N GLU A 63 -6.93 -6.16 -4.38
CA GLU A 63 -8.00 -5.85 -3.44
C GLU A 63 -8.06 -6.93 -2.36
N ILE A 64 -8.02 -6.53 -1.09
CA ILE A 64 -8.25 -7.40 0.07
C ILE A 64 -9.71 -7.23 0.49
N TYR A 65 -10.58 -8.09 -0.03
CA TYR A 65 -12.03 -8.02 0.16
C TYR A 65 -12.46 -8.08 1.63
N ASN A 66 -11.71 -8.80 2.46
CA ASN A 66 -12.02 -8.96 3.87
C ASN A 66 -11.39 -7.88 4.78
N TYR A 67 -10.92 -6.73 4.26
CA TYR A 67 -10.26 -5.71 5.07
C TYR A 67 -11.08 -5.24 6.28
N ARG A 68 -12.40 -5.15 6.17
CA ARG A 68 -13.28 -4.78 7.31
C ARG A 68 -13.29 -5.83 8.42
N GLU A 69 -13.24 -7.10 8.04
CA GLU A 69 -13.15 -8.22 8.98
C GLU A 69 -11.78 -8.21 9.67
N LEU A 70 -10.71 -7.93 8.92
CA LEU A 70 -9.36 -7.79 9.46
C LEU A 70 -9.24 -6.64 10.46
N ILE A 71 -9.91 -5.50 10.22
CA ILE A 71 -9.97 -4.39 11.19
C ILE A 71 -10.50 -4.88 12.54
N ALA A 72 -11.61 -5.63 12.52
CA ALA A 72 -12.22 -6.16 13.74
C ALA A 72 -11.35 -7.26 14.37
N GLN A 73 -10.87 -8.22 13.57
CA GLN A 73 -10.08 -9.37 14.01
C GLN A 73 -8.78 -8.95 14.70
N PHE A 74 -8.07 -7.98 14.13
CA PHE A 74 -6.79 -7.51 14.67
C PHE A 74 -6.93 -6.26 15.55
N GLY A 75 -8.16 -5.77 15.78
CA GLY A 75 -8.41 -4.58 16.59
C GLY A 75 -7.64 -3.35 16.08
N LEU A 76 -7.70 -3.12 14.78
CA LEU A 76 -7.00 -2.01 14.15
C LEU A 76 -7.73 -0.69 14.41
N ASN A 77 -6.96 0.36 14.60
CA ASN A 77 -7.45 1.71 14.84
C ASN A 77 -6.52 2.74 14.17
N ASN A 78 -6.89 4.02 14.27
CA ASN A 78 -6.14 5.15 13.74
C ASN A 78 -5.81 4.98 12.24
N LEU A 79 -6.78 4.49 11.46
CA LEU A 79 -6.69 4.42 10.01
C LEU A 79 -6.72 5.85 9.44
N GLN A 80 -5.80 6.15 8.53
CA GLN A 80 -5.64 7.43 7.86
C GLN A 80 -6.37 7.47 6.51
N SER A 81 -6.76 6.31 5.98
CA SER A 81 -7.47 6.09 4.74
C SER A 81 -8.56 5.04 4.95
N ASP A 82 -9.52 4.98 4.03
CA ASP A 82 -10.51 3.89 3.95
C ASP A 82 -10.10 2.87 2.87
N THR A 83 -8.79 2.63 2.73
CA THR A 83 -8.25 1.64 1.79
C THR A 83 -7.96 0.32 2.49
N ASP A 84 -8.19 -0.76 1.77
CA ASP A 84 -7.75 -2.11 2.13
C ASP A 84 -6.23 -2.21 2.23
N THR A 85 -5.48 -1.44 1.43
CA THR A 85 -4.01 -1.39 1.46
C THR A 85 -3.48 -0.94 2.83
N GLU A 86 -4.09 0.08 3.45
CA GLU A 86 -3.66 0.51 4.79
C GLU A 86 -3.93 -0.58 5.84
N VAL A 87 -5.08 -1.25 5.74
CA VAL A 87 -5.39 -2.38 6.61
C VAL A 87 -4.34 -3.48 6.45
N ALA A 88 -3.99 -3.83 5.21
CA ALA A 88 -2.94 -4.81 4.91
C ALA A 88 -1.63 -4.45 5.60
N LEU A 89 -1.19 -3.20 5.44
CA LEU A 89 0.05 -2.69 6.02
C LEU A 89 0.05 -2.80 7.54
N LYS A 90 -1.04 -2.40 8.20
CA LYS A 90 -1.17 -2.49 9.66
C LYS A 90 -1.24 -3.93 10.16
N VAL A 91 -1.88 -4.85 9.44
CA VAL A 91 -1.86 -6.28 9.79
C VAL A 91 -0.43 -6.84 9.66
N ILE A 92 0.26 -6.56 8.54
CA ILE A 92 1.65 -7.00 8.33
C ILE A 92 2.57 -6.46 9.43
N GLU A 93 2.44 -5.19 9.81
CA GLU A 93 3.23 -4.60 10.88
C GLU A 93 2.99 -5.28 12.24
N ARG A 94 1.77 -5.77 12.47
CA ARG A 94 1.35 -6.37 13.74
C ARG A 94 1.75 -7.83 13.88
N VAL A 95 1.59 -8.64 12.84
CA VAL A 95 1.78 -10.11 12.90
C VAL A 95 2.86 -10.64 11.96
N GLY A 96 3.46 -9.79 11.14
CA GLY A 96 4.41 -10.20 10.11
C GLY A 96 3.74 -10.67 8.82
N ILE A 97 4.50 -10.69 7.74
CA ILE A 97 3.99 -10.92 6.38
C ILE A 97 3.36 -12.31 6.20
N ASP A 98 3.98 -13.37 6.73
CA ASP A 98 3.52 -14.75 6.51
C ASP A 98 2.19 -15.05 7.19
N GLU A 99 1.94 -14.46 8.36
CA GLU A 99 0.67 -14.61 9.07
C GLU A 99 -0.40 -13.72 8.45
N ALA A 100 -0.05 -12.48 8.12
CA ALA A 100 -0.94 -11.53 7.45
C ALA A 100 -1.46 -12.10 6.12
N CYS A 101 -0.59 -12.62 5.27
CA CYS A 101 -0.97 -13.20 3.97
C CYS A 101 -1.93 -14.38 4.10
N ARG A 102 -1.87 -15.18 5.17
CA ARG A 102 -2.84 -16.28 5.39
C ARG A 102 -4.22 -15.78 5.80
N ALA A 103 -4.29 -14.58 6.38
CA ALA A 103 -5.55 -13.96 6.78
C ALA A 103 -6.23 -13.20 5.64
N PHE A 104 -5.48 -12.80 4.60
CA PHE A 104 -6.02 -12.03 3.48
C PHE A 104 -6.90 -12.88 2.56
N ASN A 105 -8.05 -12.32 2.18
CA ASN A 105 -8.91 -12.84 1.13
C ASN A 105 -8.99 -11.78 0.02
N GLY A 106 -8.38 -12.07 -1.13
CA GLY A 106 -8.15 -11.07 -2.16
C GLY A 106 -7.32 -11.60 -3.32
N MET A 107 -6.88 -10.67 -4.17
CA MET A 107 -5.92 -10.90 -5.26
C MET A 107 -4.73 -9.96 -5.12
#